data_AF-A0A7U3YHZ6-F1
#
_entry.id   AF-A0A7U3YHZ6-F1
#
_cell.length_a   1.000
_cell.length_b   1.000
_cell.length_c   1.000
_cell.angle_alpha   90.00
_cell.angle_beta   90.00
_cell.angle_gamma   90.00
#
_symmetry.space_group_name_H-M   'P 1'
#
loop_
_entity.id
_entity.type
_entity.pdbx_description
1 polymer ?
#
loop_
_entity_poly.entity_id
_entity_poly.type
_entity_poly.pdbx_seq_one_letter_code
_entity_poly.pdbx_strand_id
1 'polypeptide(L)'
;MASLLESIEQEVKRRGYETMMDYLKSYQRKVEETIGELRLRHGARAFYHVNDEYVPHWQGEPGKAHEPISGNLRQMMDATADGLIYEISREIAQIRRKIEERQ
;
A
#
# COMPACT_ATOMS: atom_id res chain seq x y z
N MET A 1 22.71 19.35 35.70
CA MET A 1 21.24 19.17 35.64
C MET A 1 20.68 19.42 34.24
N ALA A 2 21.11 20.46 33.51
CA ALA A 2 20.67 20.71 32.13
C ALA A 2 20.85 19.52 31.17
N SER A 3 21.96 18.77 31.25
CA SER A 3 22.22 17.66 30.32
C SER A 3 21.33 16.42 30.53
N LEU A 4 20.83 16.19 31.75
CA LEU A 4 19.93 15.06 32.01
C LEU A 4 18.54 15.33 31.44
N LEU A 5 18.06 16.58 31.61
CA LEU A 5 16.76 16.99 31.10
C LEU A 5 16.76 16.97 29.55
N GLU A 6 17.82 17.48 28.94
CA GLU A 6 18.01 17.45 27.49
C GLU A 6 18.09 16.01 26.94
N SER A 7 18.78 15.11 27.64
CA SER A 7 18.83 13.69 27.29
C SER A 7 17.45 13.01 27.36
N ILE A 8 16.67 13.29 28.39
CA ILE A 8 15.30 12.77 28.53
C ILE A 8 14.41 13.30 27.40
N GLU A 9 14.50 14.58 27.05
CA GLU A 9 13.72 15.16 25.95
C GLU A 9 14.06 14.52 24.59
N GLN A 10 15.34 14.25 24.31
CA GLN A 10 15.75 13.57 23.08
C GLN A 10 15.25 12.13 23.03
N GLU A 11 15.30 11.40 24.15
CA GLU A 11 14.78 10.04 24.25
C GLU A 11 13.26 9.99 23.99
N VAL A 12 12.49 10.92 24.57
CA VAL A 12 11.04 11.03 24.32
C VAL A 12 10.75 11.31 22.84
N LYS A 13 11.50 12.23 22.22
CA LYS A 13 11.36 12.52 20.77
C LYS A 13 11.71 11.29 19.92
N ARG A 14 12.78 10.56 20.25
CA ARG A 14 13.18 9.35 19.55
C ARG A 14 12.06 8.30 19.57
N ARG A 15 11.50 8.02 20.74
CA ARG A 15 10.37 7.08 20.90
C ARG A 15 9.14 7.51 20.12
N GLY A 16 8.87 8.82 20.05
CA GLY A 16 7.80 9.36 19.20
C GLY A 16 8.00 9.02 17.72
N TYR A 17 9.22 9.22 17.21
CA TYR A 17 9.57 8.87 15.83
C TYR A 17 9.52 7.35 15.56
N GLU A 18 10.03 6.53 16.48
CA GLU A 18 9.94 5.06 16.39
C GLU A 18 8.48 4.60 16.29
N THR A 19 7.61 5.14 17.15
CA THR A 19 6.17 4.84 17.14
C THR A 19 5.53 5.24 15.80
N MET A 20 5.88 6.41 15.26
CA MET A 20 5.38 6.89 13.97
C MET A 20 5.83 5.99 12.82
N MET A 21 7.07 5.50 12.82
CA MET A 21 7.55 4.52 11.85
C MET A 21 6.78 3.20 11.92
N ASP A 22 6.44 2.72 13.11
CA ASP A 22 5.70 1.46 13.25
C ASP A 22 4.27 1.58 12.74
N TYR A 23 3.60 2.73 12.92
CA TYR A 23 2.33 3.01 12.27
C TYR A 23 2.45 3.00 10.74
N LEU A 24 3.48 3.64 10.19
CA LEU A 24 3.71 3.66 8.74
C LEU A 24 3.97 2.26 8.17
N LYS A 25 4.77 1.42 8.84
CA LYS A 25 4.96 0.02 8.45
C LYS A 25 3.65 -0.78 8.50
N SER A 26 2.80 -0.50 9.49
CA SER A 26 1.48 -1.12 9.58
C SER A 26 0.59 -0.74 8.40
N TYR A 27 0.62 0.53 7.97
CA TYR A 27 -0.10 0.96 6.78
C TYR A 27 0.45 0.31 5.51
N GLN A 28 1.77 0.24 5.36
CA GLN A 28 2.40 -0.43 4.23
C GLN A 28 1.94 -1.88 4.11
N ARG A 29 2.00 -2.64 5.22
CA ARG A 29 1.49 -4.02 5.27
C ARG A 29 0.01 -4.08 4.88
N LYS A 30 -0.80 -3.13 5.36
CA LYS A 30 -2.23 -3.14 5.05
C LYS A 30 -2.52 -2.89 3.56
N VAL A 31 -1.73 -2.03 2.91
CA VAL A 31 -1.81 -1.81 1.45
C VAL A 31 -1.44 -3.10 0.71
N GLU A 32 -0.34 -3.75 1.09
CA GLU A 32 0.11 -5.02 0.50
C GLU A 32 -0.94 -6.12 0.67
N GLU A 33 -1.51 -6.27 1.87
CA GLU A 33 -2.60 -7.22 2.15
C GLU A 33 -3.84 -6.92 1.31
N THR A 34 -4.28 -5.66 1.27
CA THR A 34 -5.49 -5.26 0.54
C THR A 34 -5.34 -5.53 -0.95
N ILE A 35 -4.17 -5.23 -1.52
CA ILE A 35 -3.89 -5.49 -2.93
C ILE A 35 -3.70 -6.98 -3.20
N GLY A 36 -3.08 -7.72 -2.27
CA GLY A 36 -3.02 -9.17 -2.31
C GLY A 36 -4.41 -9.79 -2.34
N GLU A 37 -5.29 -9.40 -1.41
CA GLU A 37 -6.69 -9.82 -1.36
C GLU A 37 -7.45 -9.41 -2.62
N LEU A 38 -7.24 -8.19 -3.13
CA LEU A 38 -7.84 -7.73 -4.38
C LEU A 38 -7.36 -8.55 -5.58
N ARG A 39 -6.09 -8.98 -5.61
CA ARG A 39 -5.58 -9.90 -6.64
C ARG A 39 -6.11 -11.33 -6.47
N LEU A 40 -6.24 -11.83 -5.24
CA LEU A 40 -6.64 -13.22 -4.91
C LEU A 40 -8.17 -13.44 -4.97
N ARG A 41 -8.95 -12.56 -4.33
CA ARG A 41 -10.43 -12.61 -4.33
C ARG A 41 -11.03 -11.95 -5.56
N HIS A 42 -10.39 -10.89 -6.07
CA HIS A 42 -10.93 -10.07 -7.15
C HIS A 42 -10.13 -10.12 -8.46
N GLY A 43 -9.06 -10.90 -8.53
CA GLY A 43 -8.44 -11.23 -9.82
C GLY A 43 -9.47 -11.81 -10.76
N ALA A 44 -9.39 -11.48 -12.06
CA ALA A 44 -10.32 -11.84 -13.14
C ALA A 44 -11.76 -12.02 -12.63
N ARG A 45 -12.10 -13.20 -12.12
CA ARG A 45 -13.30 -13.60 -11.36
C ARG A 45 -14.20 -12.53 -10.73
N ALA A 46 -13.76 -11.51 -9.97
CA ALA A 46 -14.73 -10.53 -9.43
C ALA A 46 -15.29 -9.57 -10.48
N PHE A 47 -14.55 -9.32 -11.57
CA PHE A 47 -15.06 -8.64 -12.77
C PHE A 47 -15.81 -9.57 -13.71
N TYR A 48 -15.73 -10.89 -13.47
CA TYR A 48 -16.49 -11.92 -14.16
C TYR A 48 -17.76 -12.29 -13.39
N HIS A 49 -17.86 -11.99 -12.08
CA HIS A 49 -18.99 -12.42 -11.25
C HIS A 49 -20.32 -11.76 -11.65
N VAL A 50 -20.27 -10.60 -12.33
CA VAL A 50 -21.46 -10.01 -12.98
C VAL A 50 -21.97 -10.92 -14.12
N ASN A 51 -21.17 -11.89 -14.58
CA ASN A 51 -21.36 -12.62 -15.81
C ASN A 51 -20.99 -14.11 -15.77
N ASP A 52 -20.77 -14.76 -14.62
CA ASP A 52 -20.43 -16.21 -14.59
C ASP A 52 -21.54 -17.06 -15.27
N GLU A 53 -22.80 -16.58 -15.28
CA GLU A 53 -23.90 -17.17 -16.06
C GLU A 53 -23.82 -16.86 -17.58
N TYR A 54 -23.18 -15.76 -17.97
CA TYR A 54 -23.10 -15.29 -19.35
C TYR A 54 -21.79 -15.62 -20.04
N VAL A 55 -20.70 -15.94 -19.33
CA VAL A 55 -19.34 -16.24 -19.86
C VAL A 55 -19.34 -17.14 -21.12
N PRO A 56 -20.17 -18.19 -21.23
CA PRO A 56 -20.22 -19.02 -22.45
C PRO A 56 -20.66 -18.25 -23.71
N HIS A 57 -21.21 -17.04 -23.56
CA HIS A 57 -21.82 -16.21 -24.62
C HIS A 57 -20.95 -15.00 -25.01
N TRP A 58 -19.78 -14.81 -24.37
CA TRP A 58 -18.89 -13.66 -24.62
C TRP A 58 -17.98 -13.83 -25.85
N GLN A 59 -18.28 -14.79 -26.73
CA GLN A 59 -17.58 -14.89 -28.02
C GLN A 59 -17.97 -13.69 -28.91
N GLY A 60 -16.98 -12.98 -29.45
CA GLY A 60 -17.19 -11.82 -30.33
C GLY A 60 -16.81 -10.48 -29.69
N GLU A 61 -17.53 -9.41 -30.03
CA GLU A 61 -17.20 -8.04 -29.59
C GLU A 61 -17.28 -7.78 -28.07
N PRO A 62 -18.23 -8.36 -27.30
CA PRO A 62 -18.29 -8.14 -25.85
C PRO A 62 -17.06 -8.65 -25.10
N GLY A 63 -16.53 -9.82 -25.49
CA GLY A 63 -15.27 -10.34 -24.96
C GLY A 63 -14.07 -9.45 -25.29
N LYS A 64 -14.03 -8.90 -26.50
CA LYS A 64 -12.97 -7.97 -26.95
C LYS A 64 -12.97 -6.64 -26.18
N ALA A 65 -14.12 -6.19 -25.67
CA ALA A 65 -14.21 -4.97 -24.88
C ALA A 65 -13.90 -5.19 -23.38
N HIS A 66 -14.20 -6.38 -22.84
CA HIS A 66 -14.03 -6.69 -21.42
C HIS A 66 -12.56 -6.91 -21.01
N GLU A 67 -11.82 -7.68 -21.81
CA GLU A 67 -10.44 -8.04 -21.49
C GLU A 67 -9.54 -6.79 -21.30
N PRO A 68 -9.56 -5.77 -22.18
CA PRO A 68 -8.81 -4.54 -21.98
C PRO A 68 -9.24 -3.74 -20.74
N ILE A 69 -10.54 -3.68 -20.42
CA ILE A 69 -11.04 -2.96 -19.25
C ILE A 69 -10.54 -3.61 -17.96
N SER A 70 -10.61 -4.93 -17.87
CA SER A 70 -10.12 -5.68 -16.72
C SER A 70 -8.60 -5.56 -16.55
N GLY A 71 -7.84 -5.58 -17.65
CA GLY A 71 -6.40 -5.36 -17.67
C GLY A 71 -6.02 -3.95 -17.21
N ASN A 72 -6.68 -2.93 -17.74
CA ASN A 72 -6.47 -1.53 -17.37
C ASN A 72 -6.75 -1.28 -15.89
N LEU A 73 -7.84 -1.85 -15.37
CA LEU A 73 -8.19 -1.68 -13.96
C LEU A 73 -7.17 -2.34 -13.03
N ARG A 74 -6.69 -3.55 -13.39
CA ARG A 74 -5.60 -4.21 -12.67
C ARG A 74 -4.34 -3.33 -12.66
N GLN A 75 -3.97 -2.80 -13.82
CA GLN A 75 -2.80 -1.94 -13.95
C GLN A 75 -2.92 -0.66 -13.11
N MET A 76 -4.09 -0.01 -13.10
CA MET A 76 -4.33 1.18 -12.26
C MET A 76 -4.21 0.85 -10.77
N MET A 77 -4.78 -0.28 -10.33
CA MET A 77 -4.69 -0.73 -8.94
C MET A 77 -3.24 -1.03 -8.54
N ASP A 78 -2.49 -1.74 -9.38
CA ASP A 78 -1.09 -2.04 -9.13
C ASP A 78 -0.24 -0.76 -9.05
N ALA A 79 -0.42 0.16 -10.01
CA ALA A 79 0.28 1.45 -9.99
C ALA A 79 -0.07 2.30 -8.76
N THR A 80 -1.33 2.28 -8.32
CA THR A 80 -1.77 2.99 -7.11
C THR A 80 -1.14 2.39 -5.86
N ALA A 81 -1.09 1.06 -5.78
CA ALA A 81 -0.48 0.33 -4.67
C ALA A 81 1.02 0.65 -4.55
N ASP A 82 1.74 0.52 -5.67
CA ASP A 82 3.18 0.76 -5.73
C ASP A 82 3.50 2.22 -5.37
N GLY A 83 2.69 3.17 -5.85
CA GLY A 83 2.80 4.58 -5.48
C GLY A 83 2.62 4.83 -3.98
N LEU A 84 1.60 4.24 -3.36
CA LEU A 84 1.38 4.37 -1.91
C LEU A 84 2.50 3.72 -1.09
N ILE A 85 2.96 2.53 -1.48
CA ILE A 85 4.08 1.84 -0.82
C ILE A 85 5.36 2.68 -0.92
N TYR A 86 5.62 3.27 -2.09
CA TYR A 86 6.76 4.15 -2.29
C TYR A 86 6.71 5.39 -1.38
N GLU A 87 5.58 6.09 -1.33
CA GLU A 87 5.39 7.26 -0.46
C GLU A 87 5.61 6.91 1.01
N ILE A 88 5.02 5.82 1.49
CA ILE A 88 5.20 5.34 2.87
C ILE A 88 6.68 5.01 3.14
N SER A 89 7.34 4.32 2.21
CA SER A 89 8.77 3.97 2.32
C SER A 89 9.65 5.22 2.39
N ARG A 90 9.33 6.25 1.60
CA ARG A 90 10.04 7.54 1.62
C ARG A 90 9.90 8.23 2.97
N GLU A 91 8.68 8.29 3.53
CA GLU A 91 8.45 8.90 4.84
C GLU A 91 9.16 8.14 5.97
N ILE A 92 9.15 6.80 5.94
CA ILE A 92 9.94 5.99 6.89
C ILE A 92 11.43 6.34 6.79
N ALA A 93 11.99 6.46 5.58
CA ALA A 93 13.39 6.82 5.38
C ALA A 93 13.71 8.22 5.94
N GLN A 94 12.82 9.19 5.75
CA GLN A 94 12.99 10.54 6.32
C GLN A 94 12.96 10.53 7.85
N ILE A 95 12.07 9.75 8.47
CA ILE A 95 12.00 9.64 9.94
C ILE A 95 13.25 8.95 10.50
N ARG A 96 13.72 7.87 9.87
CA ARG A 96 14.99 7.22 10.24
C ARG A 96 16.15 8.20 10.25
N ARG A 97 16.26 9.00 9.19
CA ARG A 97 17.29 10.04 9.09
C ARG A 97 17.19 11.06 10.23
N LYS A 98 15.97 11.49 10.60
CA LYS A 98 15.76 12.40 11.75
C LYS A 98 16.16 11.78 13.10
N ILE A 99 16.09 10.45 13.24
CA ILE A 99 16.57 9.75 14.43
C ILE A 99 18.11 9.72 14.41
N GLU A 100 18.71 9.32 13.30
CA GLU A 100 20.17 9.20 13.14
C GLU A 100 20.89 10.54 13.28
N GLU A 101 20.36 11.63 12.71
CA GLU A 101 20.93 12.99 12.82
C GLU A 101 20.81 13.59 14.24
N ARG A 102 20.06 12.96 15.14
CA ARG A 102 19.85 13.41 16.53
C ARG A 102 20.51 12.51 17.57
N GLN A 103 21.21 11.46 17.14
CA GLN A 103 22.11 10.65 17.98
C GLN A 103 23.46 11.33 18.12
#